data_AF-A0A0G4JXJ2-F1
#
_entry.id   AF-A0A0G4JXJ2-F1
#
_cell.length_a   1.000
_cell.length_b   1.000
_cell.length_c   1.000
_cell.angle_alpha   90.00
_cell.angle_beta   90.00
_cell.angle_gamma   90.00
#
_symmetry.space_group_name_H-M   'P 1'
#
loop_
_entity.id
_entity.type
_entity.pdbx_description
1 polymer ?
#
loop_
_entity_poly.entity_id
_entity_poly.type
_entity_poly.pdbx_seq_one_letter_code
_entity_poly.pdbx_strand_id
1 'polypeptide(L)'
;MNKWQVYKRGITAIFTSGNNQINKPEVNKMDIETRMIELIVQSGEARSYSMEALRASSKGEWDRVNQLSKMAIIAIRKAQAIQTEFIGGNKEKINLDLIIVHAQDHLMNATLCRELAEEIIALRKELHAAKINNS
;
A
#
# COMPACT_ATOMS: atom_id res chain seq x y z
N MET A 1 -3.54 32.50 47.05
CA MET A 1 -3.69 32.42 45.58
C MET A 1 -2.44 31.73 45.04
N ASN A 2 -2.58 30.52 44.50
CA ASN A 2 -1.45 29.69 44.08
C ASN A 2 -0.85 30.22 42.76
N LYS A 3 0.48 30.06 42.57
CA LYS A 3 1.23 30.53 41.37
C LYS A 3 0.56 30.11 40.04
N TRP A 4 -0.14 28.97 40.05
CA TRP A 4 -0.92 28.46 38.93
C TRP A 4 -2.14 29.31 38.53
N GLN A 5 -2.81 29.99 39.46
CA GLN A 5 -3.96 30.83 39.13
C GLN A 5 -3.58 32.22 38.59
N VAL A 6 -2.42 32.74 39.00
CA VAL A 6 -1.87 33.97 38.42
C VAL A 6 -1.40 33.73 36.97
N TYR A 7 -0.83 32.56 36.69
CA TYR A 7 -0.42 32.16 35.34
C TYR A 7 -1.61 31.97 34.38
N LYS A 8 -2.72 31.39 34.85
CA LYS A 8 -3.95 31.25 34.04
C LYS A 8 -4.57 32.60 33.66
N ARG A 9 -4.57 33.58 34.56
CA ARG A 9 -5.13 34.93 34.28
C ARG A 9 -4.27 35.73 33.30
N GLY A 10 -2.94 35.54 33.31
CA GLY A 10 -2.04 36.18 32.34
C GLY A 10 -2.22 35.67 30.90
N ILE A 11 -2.56 34.38 30.74
CA ILE A 11 -2.76 33.78 29.40
C ILE A 11 -4.15 34.11 28.84
N THR A 12 -5.19 34.20 29.66
CA THR A 12 -6.55 34.54 29.19
C THR A 12 -6.65 35.95 28.61
N ALA A 13 -5.84 36.90 29.07
CA ALA A 13 -5.88 38.29 28.60
C ALA A 13 -5.19 38.52 27.23
N ILE A 14 -4.39 37.57 26.75
CA ILE A 14 -3.67 37.67 25.47
C ILE A 14 -4.48 37.02 24.32
N PHE A 15 -5.50 36.23 24.64
CA PHE A 15 -6.30 35.47 23.67
C PHE A 15 -7.67 36.08 23.32
N THR A 16 -8.02 37.27 23.83
CA THR A 16 -9.29 37.95 23.49
C THR A 16 -9.15 39.03 22.40
N SER A 17 -8.02 39.11 21.70
CA SER A 17 -7.87 39.98 20.53
C SER A 17 -6.89 39.37 19.54
N GLY A 18 -7.38 38.41 18.77
CA GLY A 18 -6.58 37.71 17.78
C GLY A 18 -7.36 36.52 17.25
N ASN A 19 -8.22 36.80 16.27
CA ASN A 19 -8.96 35.81 15.52
C ASN A 19 -7.96 34.96 14.74
N ASN A 20 -7.41 33.90 15.34
CA ASN A 20 -6.62 32.89 14.66
C ASN A 20 -7.05 31.53 15.19
N GLN A 21 -7.98 30.92 14.47
CA GLN A 21 -8.21 29.49 14.53
C GLN A 21 -6.85 28.82 14.30
N ILE A 22 -6.32 28.15 15.34
CA ILE A 22 -5.27 27.17 15.15
C ILE A 22 -5.95 26.02 14.40
N ASN A 23 -5.99 26.12 13.08
CA ASN A 23 -6.53 25.10 12.21
C ASN A 23 -5.70 23.84 12.44
N LYS A 24 -6.36 22.79 12.97
CA LYS A 24 -5.83 21.43 12.92
C LYS A 24 -5.41 21.13 11.48
N PRO A 25 -4.33 20.37 11.23
CA PRO A 25 -3.99 19.97 9.87
C PRO A 25 -5.18 19.20 9.29
N GLU A 26 -5.92 19.87 8.41
CA GLU A 26 -7.03 19.29 7.68
C GLU A 26 -6.40 18.39 6.62
N VAL A 27 -6.49 17.08 6.82
CA VAL A 27 -5.99 16.12 5.81
C VAL A 27 -6.80 16.36 4.54
N ASN A 28 -6.14 16.86 3.49
CA ASN A 28 -6.80 17.22 2.26
C ASN A 28 -7.39 15.97 1.59
N LYS A 29 -8.71 15.91 1.46
CA LYS A 29 -9.44 14.78 0.87
C LYS A 29 -8.92 14.39 -0.53
N MET A 30 -8.51 15.38 -1.32
CA MET A 30 -7.94 15.17 -2.68
C MET A 30 -6.61 14.38 -2.64
N ASP A 31 -5.83 14.55 -1.57
CA ASP A 31 -4.55 13.86 -1.39
C ASP A 31 -4.75 12.36 -1.11
N ILE A 32 -5.73 12.02 -0.26
CA ILE A 32 -6.08 10.63 0.03
C ILE A 32 -6.54 9.92 -1.24
N GLU A 33 -7.46 10.50 -2.01
CA GLU A 33 -7.97 9.89 -3.24
C GLU A 33 -6.84 9.65 -4.26
N THR A 34 -5.92 10.60 -4.40
CA THR A 34 -4.75 10.47 -5.28
C THR A 34 -3.84 9.32 -4.84
N ARG A 35 -3.58 9.18 -3.53
CA ARG A 35 -2.78 8.07 -2.98
C ARG A 35 -3.49 6.73 -3.14
N MET A 36 -4.81 6.67 -3.00
CA MET A 36 -5.58 5.44 -3.25
C MET A 36 -5.54 5.03 -4.73
N ILE A 37 -5.62 5.98 -5.67
CA ILE A 37 -5.46 5.70 -7.09
C ILE A 37 -4.05 5.17 -7.39
N GLU A 38 -3.02 5.76 -6.81
CA GLU A 38 -1.64 5.26 -6.94
C GLU A 38 -1.50 3.82 -6.42
N LEU A 39 -2.14 3.51 -5.29
CA LEU A 39 -2.18 2.17 -4.73
C LEU A 39 -2.87 1.18 -5.70
N ILE A 40 -3.99 1.58 -6.31
CA ILE A 40 -4.69 0.77 -7.33
C ILE A 40 -3.78 0.49 -8.53
N VAL A 41 -3.09 1.51 -9.04
CA VAL A 41 -2.17 1.37 -10.19
C VAL A 41 -1.04 0.40 -9.86
N GLN A 42 -0.37 0.59 -8.73
CA GLN A 42 0.73 -0.29 -8.30
C GLN A 42 0.27 -1.74 -8.06
N SER A 43 -0.94 -1.92 -7.54
CA SER A 43 -1.54 -3.25 -7.37
C SER A 43 -1.87 -3.91 -8.72
N GLY A 44 -2.37 -3.14 -9.69
CA GLY A 44 -2.63 -3.60 -11.05
C GLY A 44 -1.36 -4.01 -11.79
N GLU A 45 -0.28 -3.23 -11.66
CA GLU A 45 1.04 -3.57 -12.20
C GLU A 45 1.57 -4.87 -11.59
N ALA A 46 1.52 -5.00 -10.26
CA ALA A 46 1.97 -6.20 -9.57
C ALA A 46 1.23 -7.46 -10.04
N ARG A 47 -0.11 -7.39 -10.10
CA ARG A 47 -0.94 -8.50 -10.60
C ARG A 47 -0.57 -8.87 -12.03
N SER A 48 -0.36 -7.87 -12.90
CA SER A 48 0.00 -8.10 -14.30
C SER A 48 1.36 -8.79 -14.41
N TYR A 49 2.38 -8.31 -13.69
CA TYR A 49 3.70 -8.94 -13.66
C TYR A 49 3.66 -10.37 -13.11
N SER A 50 2.89 -10.64 -12.05
CA SER A 50 2.72 -12.00 -11.52
C SER A 50 2.07 -12.95 -12.54
N MET A 51 1.03 -12.49 -13.22
CA MET A 51 0.36 -13.30 -14.26
C MET A 51 1.25 -13.51 -15.49
N GLU A 52 2.06 -12.52 -15.88
CA GLU A 52 3.05 -12.67 -16.94
C GLU A 52 4.18 -13.64 -16.55
N ALA A 53 4.67 -13.59 -15.30
CA ALA A 53 5.65 -14.55 -14.79
C ALA A 53 5.09 -15.97 -14.84
N LEU A 54 3.82 -16.13 -14.46
CA LEU A 54 3.14 -17.41 -14.57
C LEU A 54 3.06 -17.87 -16.04
N ARG A 55 2.76 -16.99 -17.00
CA ARG A 55 2.77 -17.36 -18.43
C ARG A 55 4.17 -17.72 -18.92
N ALA A 56 5.19 -16.96 -18.57
CA ALA A 56 6.58 -17.23 -18.94
C ALA A 56 7.06 -18.59 -18.40
N SER A 57 6.67 -18.97 -17.18
CA SER A 57 7.04 -20.27 -16.61
C SER A 57 6.45 -21.48 -17.35
N SER A 58 5.29 -21.34 -18.01
CA SER A 58 4.75 -22.43 -18.84
C SER A 58 5.59 -22.70 -20.10
N LYS A 59 6.44 -21.75 -20.50
CA LYS A 59 7.35 -21.86 -21.65
C LYS A 59 8.78 -22.20 -21.23
N GLY A 60 9.06 -22.32 -19.93
CA GLY A 60 10.42 -22.51 -19.41
C GLY A 60 11.31 -21.27 -19.53
N GLU A 61 10.74 -20.08 -19.73
CA GLU A 61 11.50 -18.81 -19.86
C GLU A 61 11.94 -18.29 -18.47
N TRP A 62 12.81 -19.03 -17.76
CA TRP A 62 13.10 -18.80 -16.34
C TRP A 62 13.74 -17.44 -16.04
N ASP A 63 14.55 -16.89 -16.93
CA ASP A 63 15.14 -15.56 -16.76
C ASP A 63 14.06 -14.48 -16.77
N ARG A 64 13.09 -14.59 -17.69
CA ARG A 64 11.94 -13.70 -17.79
C ARG A 64 11.05 -13.84 -16.56
N VAL A 65 10.83 -15.06 -16.08
CA VAL A 65 10.10 -15.31 -14.82
C VAL A 65 10.75 -14.56 -13.67
N ASN A 66 12.07 -14.68 -13.49
CA ASN A 66 12.79 -14.02 -12.41
C ASN A 66 12.71 -12.49 -12.52
N GLN A 67 12.78 -11.93 -13.73
CA GLN A 67 12.63 -10.49 -13.95
C GLN A 67 11.23 -10.02 -13.58
N LEU A 68 10.19 -10.69 -14.08
CA LEU A 68 8.79 -10.32 -13.83
C LEU A 68 8.42 -10.48 -12.34
N SER A 69 8.85 -11.54 -11.68
CA SER A 69 8.65 -11.73 -10.23
C SER A 69 9.27 -10.59 -9.42
N LYS A 70 10.48 -10.13 -9.78
CA LYS A 70 11.10 -8.97 -9.13
C LYS A 70 10.28 -7.69 -9.33
N MET A 71 9.79 -7.44 -10.54
CA MET A 71 8.95 -6.27 -10.83
C MET A 71 7.63 -6.32 -10.03
N ALA A 72 7.01 -7.49 -9.92
CA ALA A 72 5.81 -7.69 -9.10
C ALA A 72 6.06 -7.36 -7.61
N ILE A 73 7.19 -7.82 -7.06
CA ILE A 73 7.57 -7.54 -5.66
C ILE A 73 7.78 -6.03 -5.45
N ILE A 74 8.45 -5.35 -6.39
CA ILE A 74 8.69 -3.90 -6.30
C ILE A 74 7.36 -3.14 -6.30
N ALA A 75 6.44 -3.48 -7.21
CA ALA A 75 5.12 -2.85 -7.29
C ALA A 75 4.28 -3.07 -6.02
N ILE A 76 4.24 -4.31 -5.49
CA ILE A 76 3.58 -4.60 -4.20
C ILE A 76 4.19 -3.78 -3.06
N ARG A 77 5.51 -3.67 -2.97
CA ARG A 77 6.16 -2.89 -1.91
C ARG A 77 5.77 -1.42 -1.96
N LYS A 78 5.67 -0.84 -3.14
CA LYS A 78 5.18 0.55 -3.31
C LYS A 78 3.74 0.69 -2.82
N ALA A 79 2.85 -0.21 -3.21
CA ALA A 79 1.46 -0.20 -2.75
C ALA A 79 1.34 -0.44 -1.23
N GLN A 80 2.14 -1.34 -0.66
CA GLN A 80 2.20 -1.59 0.78
C GLN A 80 2.70 -0.39 1.57
N ALA A 81 3.61 0.42 1.02
CA ALA A 81 4.07 1.65 1.67
C ALA A 81 2.91 2.66 1.81
N ILE A 82 2.11 2.83 0.75
CA ILE A 82 0.91 3.68 0.77
C ILE A 82 -0.11 3.16 1.80
N GLN A 83 -0.37 1.85 1.81
CA GLN A 83 -1.26 1.22 2.79
C GLN A 83 -0.76 1.42 4.24
N THR A 84 0.53 1.29 4.46
CA THR A 84 1.16 1.45 5.79
C THR A 84 1.04 2.90 6.27
N GLU A 85 1.32 3.86 5.40
CA GLU A 85 1.13 5.29 5.66
C GLU A 85 -0.34 5.59 6.05
N PHE A 86 -1.29 5.01 5.31
CA PHE A 86 -2.71 5.19 5.55
C PHE A 86 -3.18 4.59 6.89
N ILE A 87 -2.77 3.36 7.24
CA ILE A 87 -3.11 2.73 8.53
C ILE A 87 -2.40 3.40 9.72
N GLY A 88 -1.19 3.92 9.50
CA GLY A 88 -0.36 4.57 10.51
C GLY A 88 -0.79 6.00 10.87
N GLY A 89 -1.66 6.61 10.06
CA GLY A 89 -2.22 7.94 10.32
C GLY A 89 -3.13 7.99 11.56
N ASN A 90 -3.22 9.15 12.20
CA ASN A 90 -4.08 9.36 13.37
C ASN A 90 -5.55 9.03 13.01
N LYS A 91 -6.09 7.97 13.65
CA LYS A 91 -7.37 7.30 13.35
C LYS A 91 -8.64 8.13 13.62
N GLU A 92 -8.51 9.42 13.89
CA GLU A 92 -9.65 10.26 14.24
C GLU A 92 -10.45 10.63 12.99
N LYS A 93 -11.46 9.79 12.69
CA LYS A 93 -12.51 9.99 11.68
C LYS A 93 -12.04 9.96 10.23
N ILE A 94 -11.47 8.85 9.80
CA ILE A 94 -11.52 8.51 8.37
C ILE A 94 -12.97 8.09 8.07
N ASN A 95 -13.74 8.96 7.41
CA ASN A 95 -14.96 8.51 6.75
C ASN A 95 -14.53 7.48 5.71
N LEU A 96 -15.04 6.25 5.85
CA LEU A 96 -14.65 5.13 5.01
C LEU A 96 -15.24 5.33 3.61
N ASP A 97 -14.51 6.03 2.74
CA ASP A 97 -14.91 6.26 1.36
C ASP A 97 -14.71 4.96 0.54
N LEU A 98 -15.66 4.65 -0.36
CA LEU A 98 -15.66 3.43 -1.18
C LEU A 98 -14.34 3.19 -1.93
N ILE A 99 -13.68 4.27 -2.36
CA ILE A 99 -12.39 4.21 -3.07
C ILE A 99 -11.26 3.64 -2.22
N ILE A 100 -11.29 3.87 -0.90
CA ILE A 100 -10.26 3.38 0.03
C ILE A 100 -10.38 1.87 0.17
N VAL A 101 -11.59 1.37 0.39
CA VAL A 101 -11.86 -0.08 0.45
C VAL A 101 -11.48 -0.73 -0.88
N HIS A 102 -11.88 -0.13 -2.00
CA HIS A 102 -11.56 -0.64 -3.33
C HIS A 102 -10.05 -0.72 -3.58
N ALA A 103 -9.29 0.31 -3.18
CA ALA A 103 -7.84 0.31 -3.27
C ALA A 103 -7.22 -0.84 -2.46
N GLN A 104 -7.66 -1.03 -1.21
CA GLN A 104 -7.19 -2.11 -0.35
C GLN A 104 -7.48 -3.50 -0.91
N ASP A 105 -8.67 -3.69 -1.49
CA ASP A 105 -9.05 -4.93 -2.16
C ASP A 105 -8.12 -5.26 -3.34
N HIS A 106 -7.73 -4.24 -4.13
CA HIS A 106 -6.76 -4.43 -5.22
C HIS A 106 -5.41 -4.88 -4.70
N LEU A 107 -4.90 -4.27 -3.62
CA LEU A 107 -3.62 -4.66 -3.04
C LEU A 107 -3.64 -6.08 -2.49
N MET A 108 -4.70 -6.46 -1.78
CA MET A 108 -4.82 -7.83 -1.25
C MET A 108 -4.96 -8.86 -2.37
N ASN A 109 -5.78 -8.59 -3.39
CA ASN A 109 -5.90 -9.48 -4.53
C ASN A 109 -4.59 -9.61 -5.32
N ALA A 110 -3.84 -8.52 -5.50
CA ALA A 110 -2.54 -8.54 -6.15
C ALA A 110 -1.50 -9.32 -5.34
N THR A 111 -1.50 -9.16 -4.01
CA THR A 111 -0.59 -9.88 -3.10
C THR A 111 -0.86 -11.39 -3.14
N LEU A 112 -2.12 -11.80 -3.01
CA LEU A 112 -2.51 -13.20 -3.11
C LEU A 112 -2.18 -13.79 -4.50
N CYS A 113 -2.43 -13.03 -5.57
CA CYS A 113 -2.07 -13.44 -6.92
C CYS A 113 -0.56 -13.69 -7.08
N ARG A 114 0.29 -12.86 -6.48
CA ARG A 114 1.75 -13.06 -6.49
C ARG A 114 2.13 -14.33 -5.74
N GLU A 115 1.64 -14.49 -4.51
CA GLU A 115 1.96 -15.65 -3.66
C GLU A 115 1.57 -16.97 -4.35
N LEU A 116 0.35 -17.03 -4.89
CA LEU A 116 -0.09 -18.21 -5.66
C LEU A 116 0.73 -18.41 -6.94
N ALA A 117 1.09 -17.34 -7.65
CA ALA A 117 1.93 -17.46 -8.84
C ALA A 117 3.32 -18.01 -8.51
N GLU A 118 3.93 -17.59 -7.39
CA GLU A 118 5.22 -18.08 -6.91
C GLU A 118 5.19 -19.58 -6.60
N GLU A 119 4.16 -20.06 -5.89
CA GLU A 119 3.97 -21.49 -5.61
C GLU A 119 3.80 -22.31 -6.91
N ILE A 120 2.99 -21.83 -7.86
CA ILE A 120 2.80 -22.54 -9.13
C ILE A 120 4.10 -22.55 -9.97
N ILE A 121 4.86 -21.46 -9.95
CA ILE A 121 6.16 -21.38 -10.62
C ILE A 121 7.15 -22.38 -9.99
N ALA A 122 7.18 -22.50 -8.67
CA ALA A 122 8.01 -23.46 -7.97
C ALA A 122 7.68 -24.90 -8.39
N LEU A 123 6.39 -25.27 -8.38
CA LEU A 123 5.92 -26.57 -8.85
C LEU A 123 6.33 -26.85 -10.30
N ARG A 124 6.25 -25.83 -11.18
CA ARG A 124 6.67 -25.98 -12.59
C ARG A 124 8.16 -26.21 -12.74
N LYS A 125 9.00 -25.59 -11.89
CA LYS A 125 10.45 -25.83 -11.88
C LYS A 125 10.77 -27.26 -11.47
N GLU A 126 10.10 -27.78 -10.43
CA GLU A 126 10.26 -29.17 -10.00
C GLU A 126 9.85 -30.17 -11.09
N LEU A 127 8.69 -29.95 -11.73
CA LEU A 127 8.23 -30.77 -12.85
C LEU A 127 9.20 -30.75 -14.03
N HIS A 128 9.79 -29.59 -14.33
CA HIS A 128 10.78 -29.46 -15.40
C HIS A 128 12.08 -30.21 -15.06
N ALA A 129 12.56 -30.12 -13.82
CA ALA A 129 13.73 -30.86 -13.35
C ALA A 129 13.49 -32.38 -13.38
N ALA A 130 12.32 -32.84 -12.95
CA ALA A 130 11.95 -34.25 -12.97
C ALA A 130 11.89 -34.82 -14.40
N LYS A 131 11.43 -34.02 -15.38
CA LYS A 131 11.45 -34.43 -16.80
C LYS A 131 12.87 -34.61 -17.32
N ILE A 132 13.78 -33.70 -16.99
CA ILE A 132 15.19 -33.81 -17.40
C ILE A 132 15.84 -35.07 -16.83
N ASN A 133 15.60 -35.39 -15.56
CA ASN A 133 16.20 -36.56 -14.90
C ASN A 133 15.68 -37.91 -15.44
N ASN A 134 14.52 -37.90 -16.10
CA ASN A 134 13.89 -39.08 -16.71
C ASN A 134 14.09 -39.16 -18.23
N SER A 135 14.85 -38.23 -18.83
CA SER A 135 15.20 -38.19 -20.27
C SER A 135 16.63 -38.62 -20.49
#